data_AF-A0A0L8FXN4-F1
#
_entry.id   AF-A0A0L8FXN4-F1
#
_cell.length_a   1.000
_cell.length_b   1.000
_cell.length_c   1.000
_cell.angle_alpha   90.00
_cell.angle_beta   90.00
_cell.angle_gamma   90.00
#
_symmetry.space_group_name_H-M   'P 1'
#
loop_
_entity.id
_entity.type
_entity.pdbx_description
1 polymer ?
#
loop_
_entity_poly.entity_id
_entity_poly.type
_entity_poly.pdbx_seq_one_letter_code
_entity_poly.pdbx_strand_id
1 'polypeptide(L)' 'MLRMKAKQQLRSGIFYHDRHVHSIEYHDVSESCSHCIVRCLVIPSIPTSNQKKNPDHRVWVIMSNVTGNVHSADCNC' A
#
# COMPACT_ATOMS: atom_id res chain seq x y z
N MET A 1 5.54 -4.19 -18.16
CA MET A 1 4.17 -3.62 -18.17
C MET A 1 3.38 -3.90 -16.89
N LEU A 2 3.50 -5.07 -16.25
CA LEU A 2 2.69 -5.43 -15.09
C LEU A 2 2.80 -4.48 -13.88
N ARG A 3 4.03 -4.10 -13.51
CA ARG A 3 4.28 -3.10 -12.44
C ARG A 3 3.56 -1.77 -12.70
N MET A 4 3.43 -1.35 -13.96
CA MET A 4 2.71 -0.14 -14.33
C MET A 4 1.20 -0.29 -14.15
N LYS A 5 0.63 -1.45 -14.49
CA LYS A 5 -0.81 -1.74 -14.26
C LYS A 5 -1.14 -1.85 -12.77
N ALA A 6 -0.35 -2.60 -12.01
CA ALA A 6 -0.49 -2.68 -10.55
C ALA A 6 -0.34 -1.30 -9.90
N LYS A 7 0.62 -0.48 -10.37
CA LYS A 7 0.78 0.92 -9.95
C LYS A 7 -0.42 1.77 -10.30
N GLN A 8 -1.03 1.58 -11.47
CA GLN A 8 -2.22 2.32 -11.88
C GLN A 8 -3.41 1.99 -10.99
N GLN A 9 -3.63 0.69 -10.70
CA GLN A 9 -4.70 0.23 -9.81
C GLN A 9 -4.53 0.76 -8.37
N LEU A 10 -3.30 0.73 -7.84
CA LEU A 10 -2.96 1.31 -6.53
C LEU A 10 -3.16 2.82 -6.45
N ARG A 11 -2.93 3.53 -7.56
CA ARG A 11 -3.13 4.98 -7.64
C ARG A 11 -4.58 5.37 -7.81
N SER A 12 -5.43 4.49 -8.36
CA SER A 12 -6.81 4.81 -8.69
C SER A 12 -7.83 4.52 -7.59
N GLY A 13 -7.47 3.80 -6.52
CA GLY A 13 -8.42 3.46 -5.48
C GLY A 13 -7.76 3.11 -4.16
N ILE A 14 -8.36 3.59 -3.06
CA ILE A 14 -8.09 3.20 -1.67
C ILE A 14 -6.83 3.84 -1.04
N PHE A 15 -5.68 3.89 -1.71
CA PHE A 15 -4.44 4.31 -1.02
C PHE A 15 -4.07 5.81 -1.13
N TYR A 16 -4.17 6.39 -2.32
CA TYR A 16 -3.74 7.78 -2.55
C TYR A 16 -4.85 8.81 -2.37
N HIS A 17 -6.11 8.44 -2.62
CA HIS A 17 -7.25 9.37 -2.55
C HIS A 17 -7.51 9.87 -1.12
N ASP A 18 -7.36 8.98 -0.13
CA ASP A 18 -7.57 9.33 1.28
C ASP A 18 -6.34 9.99 1.91
N ARG A 19 -5.26 10.18 1.14
CA ARG A 19 -3.94 10.69 1.59
C ARG A 19 -3.34 9.90 2.77
N HIS A 20 -3.84 8.71 3.04
CA HIS A 20 -3.40 7.85 4.13
C HIS A 20 -2.06 7.17 3.82
N VAL A 21 -1.72 6.99 2.54
CA VAL A 21 -0.45 6.39 2.11
C VAL A 21 0.47 7.43 1.49
N HIS A 22 1.67 7.58 2.06
CA HIS A 22 2.71 8.46 1.55
C HIS A 22 3.45 7.86 0.35
N SER A 23 3.86 6.59 0.44
CA SER A 23 4.64 5.93 -0.62
C SER A 23 4.37 4.43 -0.67
N ILE A 24 4.66 3.84 -1.83
CA ILE A 24 4.51 2.40 -2.09
C ILE A 24 5.79 1.85 -2.72
N GLU A 25 6.34 0.81 -2.12
CA GLU A 25 7.45 0.00 -2.63
C GLU A 25 6.90 -1.36 -3.12
N TYR A 26 7.31 -1.81 -4.30
CA TYR A 26 6.88 -3.10 -4.86
C TYR A 26 7.86 -4.19 -4.43
N HIS A 27 7.34 -5.28 -3.88
CA HIS A 27 8.18 -6.42 -3.51
C HIS A 27 8.09 -7.54 -4.53
N ASP A 28 6.88 -8.09 -4.74
CA ASP A 28 6.67 -9.20 -5.66
C ASP A 28 5.46 -8.94 -6.56
N VAL A 29 5.71 -8.91 -7.87
CA VAL A 29 4.72 -8.66 -8.92
C VAL A 29 5.03 -9.65 -10.04
N SER A 30 4.27 -10.75 -10.09
CA SER A 30 4.40 -11.80 -11.10
C SER A 30 3.18 -11.85 -12.03
N GLU A 31 3.38 -12.30 -13.27
CA GLU A 31 2.31 -12.59 -14.24
C GLU A 31 1.63 -13.93 -13.95
N SER A 32 2.32 -14.86 -13.28
CA SER A 32 1.77 -16.15 -12.87
C SER A 32 0.95 -16.08 -11.57
N CYS A 33 1.04 -14.98 -10.84
CA CYS A 33 0.28 -14.76 -9.62
C CYS A 33 -0.82 -13.72 -9.87
N SER A 34 -2.02 -13.96 -9.36
CA SER A 34 -3.12 -12.98 -9.38
C SER A 34 -3.02 -11.93 -8.27
N HIS A 35 -1.99 -12.04 -7.42
CA HIS A 35 -1.76 -11.16 -6.29
C HIS A 35 -0.37 -10.53 -6.39
N CYS A 36 -0.24 -9.32 -5.84
CA CYS A 36 1.05 -8.69 -5.61
C CYS A 36 1.21 -8.29 -4.15
N ILE A 37 2.47 -8.25 -3.72
CA ILE A 37 2.87 -7.81 -2.39
C ILE A 37 3.54 -6.45 -2.55
N VAL A 38 3.00 -5.46 -1.83
CA VAL A 38 3.57 -4.12 -1.76
C VAL A 38 3.80 -3.72 -0.32
N ARG A 39 4.73 -2.79 -0.13
CA ARG A 39 5.02 -2.18 1.15
C ARG A 39 4.63 -0.72 1.10
N CYS A 40 3.71 -0.32 1.96
CA CYS A 40 3.20 1.04 2.02
C CYS A 40 3.81 1.78 3.22
N LEU A 41 4.19 3.03 3.03
CA LEU A 41 4.44 3.97 4.12
C LEU A 41 3.12 4.68 4.43
N VAL A 42 2.56 4.42 5.60
CA VAL A 42 1.20 4.82 5.98
C VAL A 42 1.27 5.90 7.06
N ILE A 43 0.48 6.96 6.88
CA ILE A 43 0.27 8.02 7.85
C ILE A 43 -0.72 7.52 8.90
N PRO A 44 -0.41 7.54 10.20
CA PRO A 44 -1.35 7.09 11.22
C PRO A 44 -2.70 7.81 11.15
N SER A 45 -3.79 7.07 11.33
CA SER A 45 -5.16 7.60 11.27
C SER A 45 -5.49 8.56 12.41
N ILE A 46 -4.78 8.43 13.54
CA ILE A 46 -4.93 9.32 14.70
C ILE A 46 -3.94 10.49 14.52
N PRO A 47 -4.43 11.71 14.23
CA PRO A 47 -3.57 12.87 14.11
C PRO A 47 -2.90 13.17 15.45
N THR A 48 -1.60 13.43 15.41
CA THR A 48 -0.81 13.88 16.56
C THR A 48 -0.13 15.19 16.20
N SER A 49 -0.07 16.12 17.14
CA SER A 49 0.74 17.33 17.00
C SER A 49 2.24 17.03 17.01
N ASN A 50 2.64 15.83 17.47
CA ASN A 50 4.02 15.38 17.52
C ASN A 50 4.20 14.12 16.66
N GLN A 51 4.66 14.29 15.43
CA GLN A 51 4.98 13.19 14.50
C GLN A 51 6.01 12.21 15.05
N LYS A 52 6.88 12.59 15.99
CA LYS A 52 7.82 11.64 16.60
C LYS A 52 7.13 10.61 17.50
N LYS A 53 5.93 10.93 18.04
CA LYS A 53 5.15 10.02 18.88
C LYS A 53 4.30 9.04 18.08
N ASN A 54 3.92 9.42 16.86
CA ASN A 54 3.16 8.57 15.96
C ASN A 54 3.71 8.77 14.54
N PRO A 55 4.90 8.21 14.25
CA PRO A 55 5.51 8.35 12.95
C PRO A 55 4.76 7.52 11.92
N ASP A 56 5.02 7.82 10.65
CA ASP A 56 4.62 6.92 9.57
C ASP A 56 5.22 5.54 9.80
N HIS A 57 4.42 4.52 9.53
CA HIS A 57 4.83 3.13 9.72
C HIS A 57 4.65 2.34 8.43
N ARG A 58 5.39 1.24 8.34
CA ARG A 58 5.42 0.40 7.15
C ARG A 58 4.43 -0.74 7.30
N VAL A 59 3.56 -0.88 6.32
CA VAL A 59 2.54 -1.93 6.25
C VAL A 59 2.79 -2.79 5.01
N TRP A 60 2.80 -4.10 5.18
CA TRP A 60 2.77 -5.06 4.08
C TRP A 60 1.34 -5.23 3.62
N VAL A 61 1.11 -5.15 2.31
CA VAL A 61 -0.22 -5.24 1.73
C VAL A 61 -0.20 -6.32 0.65
N ILE A 62 -1.14 -7.25 0.75
CA ILE A 62 -1.44 -8.23 -0.28
C ILE A 62 -2.69 -7.79 -1.00
N MET A 63 -2.60 -7.64 -2.31
CA MET A 63 -3.69 -7.14 -3.14
C MET A 63 -3.78 -7.88 -4.47
N SER A 64 -4.96 -7.84 -5.09
CA SER A 64 -5.18 -8.37 -6.43
C SER A 64 -4.49 -7.49 -7.47
N ASN A 65 -3.64 -8.08 -8.31
CA ASN A 65 -3.00 -7.35 -9.42
C ASN A 65 -3.97 -7.08 -10.58
N VAL A 66 -5.14 -7.73 -10.59
CA VAL A 66 -6.20 -7.56 -11.59
C VAL A 66 -7.13 -6.42 -11.21
N THR A 67 -7.65 -6.45 -9.97
CA THR A 67 -8.71 -5.54 -9.52
C THR A 67 -8.21 -4.36 -8.71
N GLY A 68 -7.00 -4.44 -8.15
CA GLY A 68 -6.51 -3.44 -7.20
C GLY A 68 -7.04 -3.63 -5.77
N ASN A 69 -7.89 -4.63 -5.53
CA ASN A 69 -8.51 -4.82 -4.21
C ASN A 69 -7.51 -5.35 -3.18
N VAL A 70 -7.57 -4.79 -1.97
CA VAL A 70 -6.77 -5.23 -0.83
C VAL A 70 -7.41 -6.48 -0.22
N HIS A 71 -6.61 -7.53 -0.06
CA HIS A 71 -7.03 -8.76 0.59
C HIS A 71 -6.51 -8.85 2.03
N SER A 72 -5.31 -8.36 2.27
CA SER A 72 -4.71 -8.35 3.60
C SER A 72 -3.75 -7.17 3.76
N ALA A 73 -3.62 -6.70 5.00
CA ALA A 73 -2.67 -5.68 5.41
C ALA A 73 -2.10 -6.08 6.77
N ASP A 74 -0.77 -6.06 6.89
CA ASP A 74 -0.05 -6.52 8.06
C ASP A 74 1.02 -5.48 8.46
N CYS A 75 1.09 -5.17 9.76
CA CYS A 75 2.05 -4.24 10.34
C CYS A 75 2.86 -4.95 11.41
N ASN A 76 4.19 -4.76 11.39
CA ASN A 76 5.09 -5.21 12.46
C ASN A 76 5.35 -4.10 13.50
N CYS A 77 4.41 -3.17 13.62
CA CYS A 77 4.32 -2.23 14.74
C CYS A 77 3.75 -2.95 15.98
#